data_AF-A0A967IB23-F1
#
_entry.id   AF-A0A967IB23-F1
#
_cell.length_a   1.000
_cell.length_b   1.000
_cell.length_c   1.000
_cell.angle_alpha   90.00
_cell.angle_beta   90.00
_cell.angle_gamma   90.00
#
_symmetry.space_group_name_H-M   'P 1'
#
loop_
_entity.id
_entity.type
_entity.pdbx_description
1 polymer ?
#
loop_
_entity_poly.entity_id
_entity_poly.type
_entity_poly.pdbx_seq_one_letter_code
_entity_poly.pdbx_strand_id
1 'polypeptide(L)' 'ADLDPAEIGFRLDNEYDIMVRVGLHCAPDAHRTIGSFPRGTVRVSPGFFNTSEDIARLIDAVRQIAG' A
#
# COMPACT_ATOMS: atom_id res chain seq x y z
N ALA A 1 8.68 -11.43 5.82
CA ALA A 1 9.49 -10.45 6.56
C ALA A 1 8.61 -9.24 6.88
N ASP A 2 8.89 -8.49 7.94
CA ASP A 2 8.17 -7.24 8.23
C ASP A 2 8.70 -6.14 7.27
N LEU A 3 7.99 -5.91 6.16
CA LEU A 3 8.39 -4.98 5.11
C LEU A 3 7.99 -3.54 5.46
N ASP A 4 8.90 -2.60 5.21
CA ASP A 4 8.62 -1.17 5.41
C ASP A 4 7.56 -0.68 4.40
N PRO A 5 6.48 0.00 4.82
CA PRO A 5 5.48 0.54 3.90
C PRO A 5 6.06 1.39 2.77
N ALA A 6 7.13 2.15 3.02
CA ALA A 6 7.79 2.96 1.99
C ALA A 6 8.43 2.10 0.90
N GLU A 7 9.08 0.99 1.29
CA GLU A 7 9.66 0.04 0.35
C GLU A 7 8.58 -0.66 -0.48
N ILE A 8 7.48 -1.09 0.15
CA ILE A 8 6.35 -1.68 -0.59
C ILE A 8 5.78 -0.68 -1.61
N GLY A 9 5.60 0.58 -1.21
CA GLY A 9 5.11 1.62 -2.11
C GLY A 9 6.08 1.88 -3.28
N PHE A 10 7.38 1.91 -3.01
CA PHE A 10 8.42 2.08 -4.03
C PHE A 10 8.40 0.93 -5.06
N ARG A 11 8.30 -0.33 -4.58
CA ARG A 11 8.23 -1.50 -5.46
C ARG A 11 6.96 -1.54 -6.29
N LEU A 12 5.80 -1.25 -5.69
CA LEU A 12 4.53 -1.16 -6.42
C LEU A 12 4.59 -0.13 -7.56
N ASP A 13 5.20 1.02 -7.32
CA ASP A 13 5.38 2.07 -8.34
C ASP A 13 6.37 1.62 -9.44
N ASN A 14 7.57 1.18 -9.06
CA ASN A 14 8.66 0.93 -10.03
C ASN A 14 8.56 -0.41 -10.78
N GLU A 15 8.05 -1.46 -10.14
CA GLU A 15 7.99 -2.80 -10.72
C GLU A 15 6.64 -3.07 -11.40
N TYR A 16 5.57 -2.40 -10.96
CA TYR A 16 4.19 -2.72 -11.37
C TYR A 16 3.40 -1.53 -11.92
N ASP A 17 3.94 -0.30 -11.90
CA ASP A 17 3.23 0.93 -12.30
C ASP A 17 1.94 1.18 -11.47
N ILE A 18 2.00 0.84 -10.18
CA ILE A 18 0.87 0.95 -9.23
C ILE A 18 1.19 1.99 -8.16
N MET A 19 0.60 3.16 -8.30
CA MET A 19 0.77 4.25 -7.32
C MET A 19 -0.12 4.05 -6.09
N VAL A 20 0.51 4.05 -4.91
CA VAL A 20 -0.15 3.95 -3.60
C VAL A 20 0.32 5.07 -2.66
N ARG A 21 -0.38 5.27 -1.54
CA ARG A 21 0.09 6.17 -0.47
C ARG A 21 0.67 5.37 0.67
N VAL A 22 1.76 5.84 1.23
CA VAL A 22 2.46 5.21 2.36
C VAL A 22 2.49 6.14 3.58
N GLY A 23 2.69 5.58 4.76
CA GLY A 23 2.90 6.32 6.01
C GLY A 23 1.65 6.47 6.87
N LEU A 24 1.57 7.56 7.64
CA LEU A 24 0.56 7.77 8.68
C LEU A 24 -0.76 8.38 8.18
N HIS A 25 -0.84 8.77 6.91
CA HIS A 25 -2.04 9.34 6.28
C HIS A 25 -2.71 10.48 7.09
N CYS A 26 -1.91 11.31 7.76
CA CYS A 26 -2.35 12.39 8.66
C CYS A 26 -3.18 11.94 9.88
N ALA A 27 -3.15 10.65 10.26
CA ALA A 27 -3.95 10.08 11.34
C ALA A 27 -3.10 9.31 12.38
N PRO A 28 -2.11 9.96 13.04
CA PRO A 28 -1.17 9.28 13.94
C PRO A 28 -1.84 8.53 15.09
N ASP A 29 -2.93 9.07 15.65
CA ASP A 29 -3.67 8.41 16.74
C ASP A 29 -4.37 7.12 16.28
N ALA A 30 -4.95 7.11 15.09
CA ALA A 30 -5.54 5.90 14.52
C ALA A 30 -4.48 4.81 14.32
N HIS A 31 -3.29 5.19 13.84
CA HIS A 31 -2.16 4.27 13.69
C HIS A 31 -1.65 3.73 15.03
N ARG A 32 -1.75 4.48 16.14
CA ARG A 32 -1.47 3.96 17.50
C ARG A 32 -2.50 2.90 17.89
N THR A 33 -3.79 3.17 17.65
CA THR A 33 -4.88 2.24 17.97
C THR A 33 -4.76 0.91 17.22
N ILE A 34 -4.40 0.93 15.94
CA ILE A 34 -4.27 -0.29 15.12
C ILE A 34 -2.85 -0.89 15.14
N GLY A 35 -1.94 -0.36 15.96
CA GLY A 35 -0.60 -0.92 16.16
C GLY A 35 0.40 -0.71 15.01
N SER A 36 0.17 0.28 14.12
CA SER A 36 1.06 0.58 13.00
C SER A 36 1.92 1.84 13.19
N PHE A 37 1.73 2.61 14.26
CA PHE A 37 2.62 3.75 14.59
C PHE A 37 4.02 3.26 15.02
N PRO A 38 5.13 3.93 14.65
CA PRO A 38 5.23 5.15 13.85
C PRO A 38 5.30 4.91 12.32
N ARG A 39 5.39 3.66 11.88
CA ARG A 39 5.66 3.31 10.48
C ARG A 39 4.51 3.65 9.54
N GLY A 40 3.27 3.49 10.01
CA GLY A 40 2.08 3.67 9.21
C GLY A 40 1.75 2.44 8.37
N THR A 41 1.06 2.66 7.25
CA THR A 41 0.58 1.58 6.38
C THR A 41 0.77 1.91 4.90
N VAL A 42 0.54 0.93 4.03
CA VAL A 42 0.25 1.15 2.62
C VAL A 42 -1.26 1.29 2.46
N ARG A 43 -1.71 2.31 1.74
CA ARG A 43 -3.13 2.57 1.46
C ARG A 43 -3.38 2.70 -0.03
N VAL A 44 -4.31 1.88 -0.52
CA VAL A 44 -4.86 1.95 -1.88
C VAL A 44 -6.20 2.67 -1.82
N SER A 45 -6.49 3.52 -2.81
CA SER A 45 -7.75 4.26 -2.92
C SER A 45 -8.29 4.23 -4.36
N PRO A 46 -8.97 3.15 -4.77
CA PRO A 46 -9.59 3.09 -6.09
C PRO A 46 -10.64 4.20 -6.27
N GLY A 47 -10.70 4.78 -7.47
CA GLY A 47 -11.67 5.79 -7.89
C GLY A 47 -12.53 5.32 -9.06
N PHE A 48 -13.39 6.22 -9.56
CA PHE A 48 -14.37 5.92 -10.61
C PHE A 48 -13.76 5.32 -11.90
N PHE A 49 -12.53 5.70 -12.23
CA PHE A 49 -11.85 5.25 -13.46
C PHE A 49 -11.10 3.92 -13.29
N ASN A 50 -10.98 3.39 -12.07
CA ASN A 50 -10.34 2.11 -11.86
C ASN A 50 -11.27 0.97 -12.29
N THR A 51 -10.66 -0.07 -12.83
CA THR A 51 -11.33 -1.26 -13.33
C THR A 51 -11.07 -2.46 -12.44
N SER A 52 -11.89 -3.52 -12.56
CA SER A 52 -11.62 -4.79 -11.86
C SER A 52 -10.28 -5.41 -12.27
N GLU A 53 -9.84 -5.16 -13.50
CA GLU A 53 -8.52 -5.55 -14.01
C GLU A 53 -7.39 -4.86 -13.23
N ASP A 54 -7.50 -3.56 -12.95
CA ASP A 54 -6.51 -2.82 -12.14
C ASP A 54 -6.42 -3.40 -10.71
N ILE A 55 -7.58 -3.77 -10.13
CA ILE A 55 -7.63 -4.40 -8.81
C ILE A 55 -6.99 -5.79 -8.83
N ALA A 56 -7.21 -6.58 -9.89
CA ALA A 56 -6.57 -7.88 -10.04
C ALA A 56 -5.03 -7.74 -10.12
N ARG A 57 -4.52 -6.80 -10.94
CA ARG A 57 -3.07 -6.52 -11.03
C ARG A 57 -2.48 -6.09 -9.70
N LEU A 58 -3.16 -5.23 -8.95
CA LEU A 58 -2.77 -4.84 -7.60
C LEU A 58 -2.66 -6.05 -6.66
N ILE A 59 -3.67 -6.92 -6.65
CA ILE A 59 -3.67 -8.11 -5.78
C ILE A 59 -2.50 -9.03 -6.12
N ASP A 60 -2.23 -9.26 -7.40
CA ASP A 60 -1.14 -10.12 -7.83
C ASP A 60 0.23 -9.50 -7.52
N ALA A 61 0.40 -8.19 -7.70
CA ALA A 61 1.62 -7.48 -7.30
C ALA A 61 1.86 -7.59 -5.79
N VAL A 62 0.83 -7.36 -4.97
CA VAL A 62 0.92 -7.51 -3.50
C VAL A 62 1.31 -8.94 -3.11
N ARG A 63 0.75 -9.96 -3.77
CA ARG A 63 1.12 -11.37 -3.54
C ARG A 63 2.59 -11.65 -3.86
N GLN A 64 3.10 -11.09 -4.94
CA GLN A 64 4.50 -11.25 -5.34
C GLN A 64 5.48 -10.52 -4.40
N ILE A 65 5.07 -9.37 -3.85
CA ILE A 65 5.89 -8.62 -2.88
C ILE A 65 5.86 -9.28 -1.49
N ALA A 66 4.71 -9.82 -1.07
CA ALA A 66 4.50 -10.35 0.28
C ALA A 66 4.82 -11.84 0.44
N GLY A 67 4.86 -12.61 -0.66
CA GLY A 67 5.28 -14.01 -0.69
C GLY A 67 6.77 -14.19 -0.41
#